data_AF-A0AA89C4Y7-F1
#
_entry.id   AF-A0AA89C4Y7-F1
#
_cell.length_a   1.000
_cell.length_b   1.000
_cell.length_c   1.000
_cell.angle_alpha   90.00
_cell.angle_beta   90.00
_cell.angle_gamma   90.00
#
_symmetry.space_group_name_H-M   'P 1'
#
loop_
_entity.id
_entity.type
_entity.pdbx_description
1 polymer ?
#
loop_
_entity_poly.entity_id
_entity_poly.type
_entity_poly.pdbx_seq_one_letter_code
_entity_poly.pdbx_strand_id
1 'polypeptide(L)'
;MLVAYRFYKESRQGHGFARKYGWDILTAKTATDEEIPLFKNMLQQAMQKKYSEFYCYANSDILFTPLLIDTLLRVSLFRQKKKVPVLIVGRRTEISVVGMKDSDNFTIVLKNGIDKGFIHTDYAVDYFIVSRDFPMKDIAPVVVGRIAYDNYIIMHARAHRVPVIDATYSNPSVHQTSTAGNYEGHLHRNKLYNKDLLEKESEISSTMYEGGRISCTNYMTKYDPLTQDVTLDKKLSKPSKCKNMFESW
;
A
#
# COMPACT_ATOMS: atom_id res chain seq x y z
N MET A 1 7.00 -0.66 -15.06
CA MET A 1 5.78 -0.76 -15.89
C MET A 1 4.66 -0.35 -14.98
N LEU A 2 3.89 0.64 -15.40
CA LEU A 2 2.80 1.18 -14.61
C LEU A 2 1.52 0.59 -15.18
N VAL A 3 0.71 0.02 -14.29
CA VAL A 3 -0.58 -0.59 -14.63
C VAL A 3 -1.65 0.17 -13.87
N ALA A 4 -2.62 0.72 -14.60
CA ALA A 4 -3.82 1.27 -14.01
C ALA A 4 -4.96 0.27 -14.19
N TYR A 5 -5.80 0.17 -13.17
CA TYR A 5 -6.98 -0.68 -13.19
C TYR A 5 -8.22 0.15 -13.45
N ARG A 6 -9.10 -0.37 -14.30
CA ARG A 6 -10.39 0.24 -14.55
C ARG A 6 -11.35 -0.12 -13.41
N PHE A 7 -11.70 0.86 -12.59
CA PHE A 7 -12.64 0.71 -11.46
C PHE A 7 -14.07 1.10 -11.79
N TYR A 8 -14.28 1.95 -12.82
CA TYR A 8 -15.60 2.42 -13.23
C TYR A 8 -15.74 2.51 -14.75
N LYS A 9 -16.96 2.28 -15.26
CA LYS A 9 -17.26 2.33 -16.70
C LYS A 9 -17.04 3.72 -17.31
N GLU A 10 -17.12 4.79 -16.52
CA GLU A 10 -17.22 6.19 -16.97
C GLU A 10 -15.91 6.99 -16.97
N SER A 11 -14.80 6.46 -16.45
CA SER A 11 -13.51 7.19 -16.36
C SER A 11 -12.71 7.27 -17.68
N ARG A 12 -13.39 7.49 -18.82
CA ARG A 12 -12.77 7.50 -20.16
C ARG A 12 -11.63 8.52 -20.28
N GLN A 13 -11.75 9.69 -19.64
CA GLN A 13 -10.70 10.72 -19.64
C GLN A 13 -9.44 10.26 -18.90
N GLY A 14 -9.58 9.67 -17.71
CA GLY A 14 -8.45 9.16 -16.93
C GLY A 14 -7.69 8.03 -17.64
N HIS A 15 -8.39 7.13 -18.32
CA HIS A 15 -7.74 6.08 -19.12
C HIS A 15 -6.98 6.61 -20.32
N GLY A 16 -7.54 7.61 -21.02
CA GLY A 16 -6.86 8.27 -22.14
C GLY A 16 -5.57 8.96 -21.69
N PHE A 17 -5.64 9.66 -20.56
CA PHE A 17 -4.48 10.28 -19.93
C PHE A 17 -3.42 9.24 -19.56
N ALA A 18 -3.77 8.19 -18.82
CA ALA A 18 -2.83 7.16 -18.41
C ALA A 18 -2.14 6.48 -19.61
N ARG A 19 -2.88 6.14 -20.68
CA ARG A 19 -2.31 5.57 -21.91
C ARG A 19 -1.33 6.52 -22.61
N LYS A 20 -1.62 7.83 -22.64
CA LYS A 20 -0.72 8.85 -23.21
C LYS A 20 0.66 8.84 -22.53
N TYR A 21 0.71 8.50 -21.24
CA TYR A 21 1.95 8.37 -20.47
C TYR A 21 2.48 6.92 -20.41
N GLY A 22 1.99 6.03 -21.30
CA GLY A 22 2.49 4.66 -21.45
C GLY A 22 2.03 3.67 -20.39
N TRP A 23 0.93 3.96 -19.69
CA TRP A 23 0.34 3.01 -18.73
C TRP A 23 -0.49 1.95 -19.45
N ASP A 24 -0.33 0.71 -19.01
CA ASP A 24 -1.24 -0.38 -19.36
C ASP A 24 -2.54 -0.22 -18.58
N ILE A 25 -3.68 -0.33 -19.27
CA ILE A 25 -5.00 -0.32 -18.62
C ILE A 25 -5.54 -1.75 -18.58
N LEU A 26 -5.74 -2.27 -17.38
CA LEU A 26 -6.27 -3.63 -17.15
C LEU A 26 -7.64 -3.62 -16.50
N THR A 27 -8.37 -4.71 -16.70
CA THR A 27 -9.59 -5.01 -15.96
C THR A 27 -9.26 -6.13 -14.98
N ALA A 28 -9.29 -5.83 -13.69
CA ALA A 28 -9.06 -6.84 -12.67
C ALA A 28 -10.30 -7.72 -12.50
N LYS A 29 -10.08 -8.97 -12.07
CA LYS A 29 -11.18 -9.84 -11.63
C LYS A 29 -11.74 -9.34 -10.29
N THR A 30 -13.06 -9.37 -10.16
CA THR A 30 -13.82 -8.73 -9.09
C THR A 30 -14.46 -9.79 -8.19
N ALA A 31 -14.73 -9.45 -6.94
CA ALA A 31 -15.39 -10.38 -5.99
C ALA A 31 -16.92 -10.27 -6.01
N THR A 32 -17.45 -9.15 -6.49
CA THR A 32 -18.88 -8.82 -6.47
C THR A 32 -19.32 -8.27 -7.82
N ASP A 33 -20.64 -8.18 -8.00
CA ASP A 33 -21.29 -7.58 -9.18
C ASP A 33 -20.97 -6.08 -9.35
N GLU A 34 -20.43 -5.42 -8.32
CA GLU A 34 -20.05 -4.00 -8.33
C GLU A 34 -18.71 -3.72 -9.07
N GLU A 35 -18.16 -4.69 -9.80
CA GLU A 35 -16.93 -4.58 -10.59
C GLU A 35 -15.67 -4.13 -9.79
N ILE A 36 -15.62 -4.33 -8.45
CA ILE A 36 -14.48 -3.87 -7.64
C ILE A 36 -13.34 -4.92 -7.60
N PRO A 37 -12.09 -4.54 -7.93
CA PRO A 37 -10.95 -5.44 -7.97
C PRO A 37 -10.59 -6.08 -6.63
N LEU A 38 -10.20 -7.35 -6.72
CA LEU A 38 -9.50 -8.03 -5.64
C LEU A 38 -8.03 -7.62 -5.62
N PHE A 39 -7.50 -7.27 -4.44
CA PHE A 39 -6.11 -6.89 -4.25
C PHE A 39 -5.14 -7.92 -4.86
N LYS A 40 -5.37 -9.20 -4.56
CA LYS A 40 -4.52 -10.29 -5.07
C LYS A 40 -4.53 -10.41 -6.58
N ASN A 41 -5.69 -10.24 -7.21
CA ASN A 41 -5.83 -10.38 -8.66
C ASN A 41 -5.12 -9.23 -9.39
N MET A 42 -5.17 -8.01 -8.85
CA MET A 42 -4.45 -6.87 -9.41
C MET A 42 -2.93 -7.10 -9.41
N LEU A 43 -2.36 -7.52 -8.27
CA LEU A 43 -0.91 -7.78 -8.23
C LEU A 43 -0.52 -8.97 -9.12
N GLN A 44 -1.28 -10.07 -9.09
CA GLN A 44 -0.99 -11.25 -9.92
C GLN A 44 -1.03 -10.94 -11.42
N GLN A 45 -1.99 -10.14 -11.90
CA GLN A 45 -2.03 -9.72 -13.30
C GLN A 45 -0.81 -8.88 -13.68
N ALA A 46 -0.39 -7.95 -12.82
CA ALA A 46 0.84 -7.18 -13.04
C ALA A 46 2.09 -8.07 -13.07
N MET A 47 2.16 -9.07 -12.19
CA MET A 47 3.25 -10.06 -12.10
C MET A 47 3.36 -10.96 -13.33
N GLN A 48 2.23 -11.29 -13.95
CA GLN A 48 2.17 -12.08 -15.18
C GLN A 48 2.63 -11.29 -16.40
N LYS A 49 2.34 -9.99 -16.44
CA LYS A 49 2.70 -9.12 -17.57
C LYS A 49 4.17 -8.77 -17.66
N LYS A 50 4.83 -8.56 -16.51
CA LYS A 50 6.23 -8.15 -16.50
C LYS A 50 6.99 -8.78 -15.38
N TYR A 51 8.20 -9.25 -15.70
CA TYR A 51 9.16 -9.68 -14.73
C TYR A 51 9.82 -8.48 -14.04
N SER A 52 9.69 -8.39 -12.73
CA SER A 52 10.34 -7.39 -11.88
C SER A 52 10.61 -7.99 -10.50
N GLU A 53 11.54 -7.40 -9.76
CA GLU A 53 11.80 -7.79 -8.37
C GLU A 53 10.63 -7.38 -7.44
N PHE A 54 10.07 -6.19 -7.67
CA PHE A 54 9.04 -5.59 -6.85
C PHE A 54 7.77 -5.29 -7.66
N TYR A 55 6.62 -5.40 -7.01
CA TYR A 55 5.31 -5.07 -7.55
C TYR A 55 4.57 -4.16 -6.56
N CYS A 56 4.05 -3.05 -7.06
CA CYS A 56 3.39 -2.04 -6.25
C CYS A 56 1.89 -2.00 -6.56
N TYR A 57 1.07 -2.04 -5.52
CA TYR A 57 -0.26 -1.45 -5.52
C TYR A 57 -0.15 -0.08 -4.83
N ALA A 58 -0.81 0.93 -5.40
CA ALA A 58 -1.03 2.21 -4.74
C ALA A 58 -2.38 2.78 -5.17
N ASN A 59 -3.05 3.51 -4.27
CA ASN A 59 -4.18 4.34 -4.67
C ASN A 59 -3.71 5.41 -5.69
N SER A 60 -4.59 5.82 -6.59
CA SER A 60 -4.24 6.73 -7.69
C SER A 60 -3.95 8.18 -7.27
N ASP A 61 -4.33 8.54 -6.06
CA ASP A 61 -4.13 9.85 -5.43
C ASP A 61 -2.83 9.94 -4.61
N ILE A 62 -2.04 8.86 -4.56
CA ILE A 62 -0.72 8.83 -3.93
C ILE A 62 0.36 9.30 -4.91
N LEU A 63 1.12 10.31 -4.50
CA LEU A 63 2.34 10.76 -5.16
C LEU A 63 3.56 10.24 -4.40
N PHE A 64 4.48 9.59 -5.12
CA PHE A 64 5.76 9.16 -4.59
C PHE A 64 6.87 10.16 -4.88
N THR A 65 7.87 10.20 -4.02
CA THR A 65 9.13 10.91 -4.28
C THR A 65 10.12 10.01 -5.04
N PRO A 66 11.14 10.60 -5.70
CA PRO A 66 12.22 9.82 -6.32
C PRO A 66 12.95 8.88 -5.34
N LEU A 67 12.97 9.19 -4.05
CA LEU A 67 13.57 8.37 -2.98
C LEU A 67 12.96 6.97 -2.83
N LEU A 68 11.79 6.72 -3.44
CA LEU A 68 11.23 5.39 -3.57
C LEU A 68 12.25 4.43 -4.22
N ILE A 69 12.99 4.88 -5.24
CA ILE A 69 13.97 4.04 -5.93
C ILE A 69 15.12 3.66 -5.00
N ASP A 70 15.70 4.62 -4.28
CA ASP A 70 16.78 4.36 -3.33
C ASP A 70 16.33 3.42 -2.20
N THR A 71 15.09 3.61 -1.74
CA THR A 71 14.45 2.70 -0.78
C THR A 71 14.38 1.28 -1.31
N LEU A 72 13.89 1.08 -2.54
CA LEU A 72 13.76 -0.24 -3.15
C LEU A 72 15.11 -0.90 -3.41
N LEU A 73 16.13 -0.13 -3.81
CA LEU A 73 17.49 -0.63 -3.98
C LEU A 73 18.06 -1.13 -2.64
N ARG A 74 17.89 -0.36 -1.55
CA ARG A 74 18.33 -0.79 -0.22
C ARG A 74 17.60 -2.06 0.25
N VAL A 75 16.30 -2.16 0.00
CA VAL A 75 15.52 -3.37 0.34
C VAL A 75 15.95 -4.57 -0.52
N SER A 76 16.29 -4.36 -1.81
CA SER A 76 16.82 -5.41 -2.68
C SER A 76 18.10 -6.01 -2.10
N LEU A 77 19.05 -5.18 -1.65
CA LEU A 77 20.28 -5.66 -0.99
C LEU A 77 19.99 -6.49 0.27
N PHE A 78 19.04 -6.04 1.10
CA PHE A 78 18.61 -6.80 2.27
C PHE A 78 18.03 -8.16 1.88
N ARG A 79 17.18 -8.20 0.84
CA ARG A 79 16.59 -9.44 0.32
C ARG A 79 17.63 -10.39 -0.24
N GLN A 80 18.59 -9.89 -1.03
CA GLN A 80 19.67 -10.72 -1.59
C GLN A 80 20.47 -11.40 -0.48
N LYS A 81 20.75 -10.67 0.62
CA LYS A 81 21.45 -11.21 1.79
C LYS A 81 20.62 -12.23 2.58
N LYS A 82 19.32 -11.96 2.77
CA LYS A 82 18.44 -12.78 3.63
C LYS A 82 17.75 -13.92 2.89
N LYS A 83 17.61 -13.82 1.57
CA LYS A 83 16.88 -14.74 0.69
C LYS A 83 15.43 -14.95 1.15
N VAL A 84 14.71 -13.85 1.37
CA VAL A 84 13.34 -13.84 1.89
C VAL A 84 12.42 -12.96 1.05
N PRO A 85 11.11 -13.27 0.99
CA PRO A 85 10.12 -12.33 0.50
C PRO A 85 10.03 -11.12 1.45
N VAL A 86 9.46 -10.01 0.97
CA VAL A 86 9.20 -8.83 1.79
C VAL A 86 7.87 -8.18 1.42
N LEU A 87 7.30 -7.48 2.39
CA LEU A 87 6.25 -6.48 2.20
C LEU A 87 6.79 -5.12 2.63
N ILE A 88 6.72 -4.12 1.76
CA ILE A 88 7.08 -2.74 2.04
C ILE A 88 5.79 -1.91 2.03
N VAL A 89 5.59 -1.16 3.11
CA VAL A 89 4.41 -0.32 3.36
C VAL A 89 4.88 0.96 4.02
N GLY A 90 4.04 1.98 4.10
CA GLY A 90 4.38 3.17 4.87
C GLY A 90 3.18 4.07 5.08
N ARG A 91 3.38 5.04 5.96
CA ARG A 91 2.44 6.13 6.14
C ARG A 91 2.68 7.15 5.03
N ARG A 92 1.63 7.91 4.77
CA ARG A 92 1.52 8.97 3.77
C ARG A 92 1.24 10.29 4.46
N THR A 93 1.67 11.35 3.82
CA THR A 93 1.49 12.71 4.27
C THR A 93 0.29 13.30 3.56
N GLU A 94 -0.68 13.77 4.34
CA GLU A 94 -1.92 14.31 3.80
C GLU A 94 -1.74 15.76 3.41
N ILE A 95 -2.27 16.11 2.25
CA ILE A 95 -2.41 17.49 1.81
C ILE A 95 -3.76 17.67 1.12
N SER A 96 -4.48 18.72 1.52
CA SER A 96 -5.69 19.13 0.81
C SER A 96 -5.29 19.77 -0.53
N VAL A 97 -5.84 19.24 -1.61
CA VAL A 97 -5.72 19.82 -2.96
C VAL A 97 -6.98 20.57 -3.39
N VAL A 98 -7.90 20.81 -2.45
CA VAL A 98 -9.14 21.55 -2.72
C VAL A 98 -8.81 22.97 -3.18
N GLY A 99 -9.27 23.32 -4.38
CA GLY A 99 -9.01 24.62 -5.01
C GLY A 99 -7.66 24.73 -5.72
N MET A 100 -6.84 23.67 -5.70
CA MET A 100 -5.71 23.55 -6.62
C MET A 100 -6.24 23.33 -8.03
N LYS A 101 -5.57 23.94 -9.02
CA LYS A 101 -5.89 23.73 -10.43
C LYS A 101 -5.13 22.51 -10.93
N ASP A 102 -5.69 21.79 -11.90
CA ASP A 102 -5.00 20.65 -12.56
C ASP A 102 -3.63 21.04 -13.17
N SER A 103 -3.39 22.34 -13.38
CA SER A 103 -2.09 22.89 -13.82
C SER A 103 -1.03 23.00 -12.71
N ASP A 104 -1.39 22.76 -11.47
CA ASP A 104 -0.47 22.86 -10.34
C ASP A 104 0.58 21.75 -10.46
N ASN A 105 1.83 22.16 -10.63
CA ASN A 105 2.95 21.26 -10.87
C ASN A 105 3.02 20.21 -9.75
N PHE A 106 3.00 18.92 -10.08
CA PHE A 106 3.10 17.81 -9.12
C PHE A 106 4.30 17.97 -8.16
N THR A 107 5.37 18.63 -8.61
CA THR A 107 6.54 18.95 -7.79
C THR A 107 6.19 19.92 -6.65
N ILE A 108 5.32 20.89 -6.91
CA ILE A 108 4.80 21.83 -5.89
C ILE A 108 3.91 21.08 -4.90
N VAL A 109 3.03 20.19 -5.38
CA VAL A 109 2.16 19.38 -4.52
C VAL A 109 3.00 18.46 -3.63
N LEU A 110 3.97 17.76 -4.20
CA LEU A 110 4.93 16.93 -3.45
C LEU A 110 5.69 17.74 -2.40
N LYS A 111 6.29 18.87 -2.81
CA LYS A 111 7.04 19.74 -1.91
C LYS A 111 6.16 20.25 -0.77
N ASN A 112 4.98 20.79 -1.08
CA ASN A 112 4.05 21.28 -0.06
C ASN A 112 3.56 20.16 0.85
N GLY A 113 3.31 18.97 0.32
CA GLY A 113 2.94 17.80 1.10
C GLY A 113 4.04 17.46 2.10
N ILE A 114 5.30 17.40 1.66
CA ILE A 114 6.46 17.11 2.52
C ILE A 114 6.68 18.21 3.57
N ASP A 115 6.58 19.49 3.17
CA ASP A 115 6.93 20.63 4.03
C ASP A 115 5.83 20.99 5.03
N LYS A 116 4.56 20.83 4.65
CA LYS A 116 3.40 21.40 5.36
C LYS A 116 2.31 20.39 5.70
N GLY A 117 2.34 19.21 5.09
CA GLY A 117 1.36 18.17 5.36
C GLY A 117 1.57 17.50 6.71
N PHE A 118 0.70 16.56 7.04
CA PHE A 118 0.82 15.76 8.26
C PHE A 118 0.87 14.26 7.93
N ILE A 119 1.76 13.53 8.60
CA ILE A 119 1.83 12.07 8.45
C ILE A 119 0.57 11.46 9.07
N HIS A 120 -0.28 10.86 8.24
CA HIS A 120 -1.56 10.30 8.68
C HIS A 120 -1.39 8.96 9.41
N THR A 121 -2.46 8.42 9.97
CA THR A 121 -2.42 7.36 11.00
C THR A 121 -1.71 6.09 10.54
N ASP A 122 -1.24 5.30 11.50
CA ASP A 122 -0.46 4.08 11.26
C ASP A 122 -1.28 2.87 10.79
N TYR A 123 -2.60 2.99 10.78
CA TYR A 123 -3.52 1.94 10.33
C TYR A 123 -4.04 2.17 8.93
N ALA A 124 -3.93 3.38 8.38
CA ALA A 124 -4.42 3.65 7.04
C ALA A 124 -3.24 3.61 6.06
N VAL A 125 -3.29 2.64 5.15
CA VAL A 125 -2.17 2.27 4.28
C VAL A 125 -2.66 2.22 2.84
N ASP A 126 -2.11 3.10 2.01
CA ASP A 126 -2.60 3.35 0.64
C ASP A 126 -1.64 2.84 -0.44
N TYR A 127 -0.53 2.20 -0.04
CA TYR A 127 0.34 1.49 -0.96
C TYR A 127 0.97 0.24 -0.33
N PHE A 128 1.19 -0.77 -1.16
CA PHE A 128 1.80 -2.05 -0.81
C PHE A 128 2.78 -2.44 -1.89
N ILE A 129 4.06 -2.60 -1.53
CA ILE A 129 5.07 -3.09 -2.45
C ILE A 129 5.53 -4.46 -1.98
N VAL A 130 5.31 -5.47 -2.81
CA VAL A 130 5.66 -6.85 -2.52
C VAL A 130 6.82 -7.29 -3.40
N SER A 131 7.67 -8.17 -2.89
CA SER A 131 8.61 -8.88 -3.74
C SER A 131 7.91 -9.95 -4.57
N ARG A 132 8.54 -10.37 -5.67
CA ARG A 132 7.99 -11.37 -6.61
C ARG A 132 7.60 -12.70 -5.96
N ASP A 133 8.34 -13.10 -4.93
CA ASP A 133 8.17 -14.34 -4.16
C ASP A 133 7.22 -14.18 -2.96
N PHE A 134 6.54 -13.03 -2.82
CA PHE A 134 5.53 -12.85 -1.78
C PHE A 134 4.39 -13.88 -1.94
N PRO A 135 3.88 -14.47 -0.84
CA PRO A 135 2.91 -15.58 -0.89
C PRO A 135 1.49 -15.12 -1.30
N MET A 136 1.34 -14.64 -2.53
CA MET A 136 0.07 -14.11 -3.07
C MET A 136 -1.08 -15.12 -3.07
N LYS A 137 -0.77 -16.41 -3.13
CA LYS A 137 -1.76 -17.50 -3.16
C LYS A 137 -2.55 -17.61 -1.86
N ASP A 138 -1.95 -17.24 -0.73
CA ASP A 138 -2.49 -17.42 0.61
C ASP A 138 -3.31 -16.19 1.07
N ILE A 139 -3.32 -15.13 0.24
CA ILE A 139 -4.11 -13.91 0.49
C ILE A 139 -5.60 -14.19 0.21
N ALA A 140 -6.45 -13.88 1.20
CA ALA A 140 -7.90 -13.92 1.07
C ALA A 140 -8.39 -13.00 -0.07
N PRO A 141 -9.55 -13.27 -0.69
CA PRO A 141 -10.10 -12.42 -1.76
C PRO A 141 -10.67 -11.10 -1.18
N VAL A 142 -9.82 -10.27 -0.60
CA VAL A 142 -10.18 -8.94 -0.10
C VAL A 142 -10.31 -7.92 -1.24
N VAL A 143 -11.37 -7.12 -1.15
CA VAL A 143 -11.72 -6.06 -2.07
C VAL A 143 -11.02 -4.76 -1.66
N VAL A 144 -10.38 -4.12 -2.63
CA VAL A 144 -9.72 -2.82 -2.44
C VAL A 144 -10.75 -1.73 -2.08
N GLY A 145 -10.40 -0.84 -1.16
CA GLY A 145 -11.28 0.28 -0.75
C GLY A 145 -12.45 -0.15 0.13
N ARG A 146 -12.40 -1.36 0.71
CA ARG A 146 -13.34 -1.83 1.73
C ARG A 146 -12.61 -2.00 3.06
N ILE A 147 -13.35 -1.83 4.16
CA ILE A 147 -12.78 -1.74 5.50
C ILE A 147 -11.88 -2.96 5.77
N ALA A 148 -10.71 -2.72 6.38
CA ALA A 148 -9.76 -3.71 6.89
C ALA A 148 -8.85 -4.45 5.87
N TYR A 149 -8.97 -4.21 4.57
CA TYR A 149 -8.12 -4.89 3.58
C TYR A 149 -6.62 -4.61 3.79
N ASP A 150 -6.31 -3.36 4.12
CA ASP A 150 -4.97 -2.81 4.29
C ASP A 150 -4.27 -3.41 5.51
N ASN A 151 -4.92 -3.38 6.67
CA ASN A 151 -4.39 -3.98 7.88
C ASN A 151 -4.29 -5.50 7.77
N TYR A 152 -5.26 -6.13 7.09
CA TYR A 152 -5.20 -7.57 6.82
C TYR A 152 -3.93 -7.96 6.06
N ILE A 153 -3.55 -7.24 5.00
CA ILE A 153 -2.35 -7.57 4.20
C ILE A 153 -1.08 -7.54 5.07
N ILE A 154 -0.95 -6.53 5.93
CA ILE A 154 0.19 -6.44 6.86
C ILE A 154 0.17 -7.58 7.87
N MET A 155 -1.00 -7.86 8.47
CA MET A 155 -1.17 -8.94 9.43
C MET A 155 -0.80 -10.29 8.80
N HIS A 156 -1.33 -10.57 7.60
CA HIS A 156 -1.09 -11.79 6.84
C HIS A 156 0.42 -12.00 6.57
N ALA A 157 1.12 -10.97 6.12
CA ALA A 157 2.57 -11.03 5.91
C ALA A 157 3.31 -11.38 7.22
N ARG A 158 2.93 -10.76 8.34
CA ARG A 158 3.53 -11.03 9.64
C ARG A 158 3.25 -12.47 10.12
N ALA A 159 2.04 -12.98 9.92
CA ALA A 159 1.66 -14.35 10.24
C ALA A 159 2.51 -15.37 9.47
N HIS A 160 2.80 -15.09 8.20
CA HIS A 160 3.68 -15.89 7.36
C HIS A 160 5.17 -15.64 7.58
N ARG A 161 5.54 -14.92 8.66
CA ARG A 161 6.92 -14.53 8.98
C ARG A 161 7.65 -13.79 7.86
N VAL A 162 6.89 -13.14 6.96
CA VAL A 162 7.45 -12.27 5.93
C VAL A 162 7.91 -10.96 6.59
N PRO A 163 9.18 -10.54 6.42
CA PRO A 163 9.63 -9.22 6.83
C PRO A 163 8.73 -8.11 6.27
N VAL A 164 8.07 -7.40 7.18
CA VAL A 164 7.35 -6.16 6.83
C VAL A 164 8.26 -4.97 7.13
N ILE A 165 8.43 -4.10 6.14
CA ILE A 165 9.34 -2.95 6.15
C ILE A 165 8.49 -1.68 6.09
N ASP A 166 8.67 -0.81 7.08
CA ASP A 166 8.07 0.52 7.13
C ASP A 166 8.96 1.53 6.40
N ALA A 167 8.50 2.02 5.25
CA ALA A 167 9.20 2.96 4.40
C ALA A 167 8.82 4.43 4.63
N THR A 168 8.05 4.73 5.69
CA THR A 168 7.55 6.10 5.97
C THR A 168 8.65 7.18 5.90
N TYR A 169 9.87 6.86 6.35
CA TYR A 169 10.95 7.84 6.50
C TYR A 169 12.03 7.78 5.40
N SER A 170 11.90 6.88 4.43
CA SER A 170 12.77 6.86 3.24
C SER A 170 11.99 7.02 1.93
N ASN A 171 10.67 6.84 1.98
CA ASN A 171 9.75 7.10 0.89
C ASN A 171 8.64 8.04 1.39
N PRO A 172 8.92 9.35 1.54
CA PRO A 172 7.87 10.33 1.74
C PRO A 172 6.88 10.22 0.57
N SER A 173 5.63 9.92 0.91
CA SER A 173 4.52 9.80 -0.03
C SER A 173 3.45 10.80 0.35
N VAL A 174 2.79 11.39 -0.64
CA VAL A 174 1.80 12.45 -0.45
C VAL A 174 0.44 11.95 -0.92
N HIS A 175 -0.56 11.99 -0.05
CA HIS A 175 -1.94 11.68 -0.38
C HIS A 175 -2.70 12.97 -0.65
N GLN A 176 -3.32 13.05 -1.82
CA GLN A 176 -4.05 14.22 -2.30
C GLN A 176 -5.51 14.14 -1.86
N THR A 177 -5.85 14.80 -0.76
CA THR A 177 -7.21 14.77 -0.22
C THR A 177 -8.13 15.74 -0.95
N SER A 178 -9.28 15.24 -1.41
CA SER A 178 -10.36 16.06 -1.99
C SER A 178 -11.39 16.49 -0.93
N THR A 179 -12.47 17.16 -1.34
CA THR A 179 -13.58 17.51 -0.43
C THR A 179 -14.28 16.30 0.17
N ALA A 180 -14.14 15.11 -0.43
CA ALA A 180 -14.75 13.89 0.06
C ALA A 180 -14.02 13.27 1.26
N GLY A 181 -12.76 13.67 1.49
CA GLY A 181 -11.98 13.28 2.66
C GLY A 181 -11.44 11.84 2.61
N ASN A 182 -11.00 11.33 3.77
CA ASN A 182 -10.18 10.12 3.87
C ASN A 182 -10.96 8.83 4.18
N TYR A 183 -12.30 8.88 4.20
CA TYR A 183 -13.14 7.78 4.66
C TYR A 183 -14.21 7.37 3.65
N GLU A 184 -14.03 7.66 2.36
CA GLU A 184 -14.99 7.28 1.31
C GLU A 184 -15.31 5.79 1.29
N GLY A 185 -14.30 4.95 1.60
CA GLY A 185 -14.45 3.50 1.78
C GLY A 185 -15.59 3.10 2.73
N HIS A 186 -15.87 3.94 3.74
CA HIS A 186 -16.90 3.73 4.76
C HIS A 186 -18.31 4.15 4.33
N LEU A 187 -18.45 4.78 3.16
CA LEU A 187 -19.72 5.23 2.62
C LEU A 187 -20.36 4.21 1.68
N HIS A 188 -19.59 3.21 1.21
CA HIS A 188 -20.11 2.18 0.33
C HIS A 188 -21.08 1.22 1.01
N ARG A 189 -22.08 0.75 0.27
CA ARG A 189 -23.12 -0.17 0.74
C ARG A 189 -22.54 -1.48 1.30
N ASN A 190 -21.51 -2.02 0.66
CA ASN A 190 -20.82 -3.26 1.04
C ASN A 190 -19.49 -3.01 1.78
N LYS A 191 -19.34 -1.88 2.49
CA LYS A 191 -18.10 -1.50 3.20
C LYS A 191 -17.52 -2.58 4.14
N LEU A 192 -18.37 -3.46 4.68
CA LEU A 192 -17.98 -4.53 5.62
C LEU A 192 -17.61 -5.85 4.93
N TYR A 193 -17.69 -5.96 3.61
CA TYR A 193 -17.45 -7.21 2.87
C TYR A 193 -16.17 -7.95 3.33
N ASN A 194 -15.04 -7.24 3.42
CA ASN A 194 -13.78 -7.86 3.83
C ASN A 194 -13.80 -8.30 5.29
N LYS A 195 -14.42 -7.51 6.16
CA LYS A 195 -14.51 -7.86 7.57
C LYS A 195 -15.33 -9.13 7.75
N ASP A 196 -16.50 -9.19 7.10
CA ASP A 196 -17.39 -10.35 7.12
C ASP A 196 -16.72 -11.60 6.51
N LEU A 197 -15.94 -11.43 5.45
CA LEU A 197 -15.14 -12.48 4.82
C LEU A 197 -14.10 -13.04 5.79
N LEU A 198 -13.26 -12.17 6.37
CA LEU A 198 -12.13 -12.56 7.20
C LEU A 198 -12.54 -13.13 8.55
N GLU A 199 -13.64 -12.63 9.13
CA GLU A 199 -14.21 -13.17 10.38
C GLU A 199 -14.84 -14.55 10.18
N LYS A 200 -15.33 -14.86 8.97
CA LYS A 200 -15.90 -16.18 8.64
C LYS A 200 -14.87 -17.21 8.19
N GLU A 201 -13.93 -16.82 7.33
CA GLU A 201 -13.05 -17.77 6.63
C GLU A 201 -11.73 -18.04 7.35
N SER A 202 -11.29 -17.16 8.25
CA SER A 202 -9.90 -17.18 8.72
C SER A 202 -9.75 -17.14 10.24
N GLU A 203 -10.83 -17.23 11.02
CA GLU A 203 -10.78 -17.06 12.49
C GLU A 203 -10.11 -15.73 12.93
N ILE A 204 -10.02 -14.75 12.02
CA ILE A 204 -9.37 -13.46 12.29
C ILE A 204 -10.36 -12.60 13.08
N SER A 205 -10.14 -12.48 14.38
CA SER A 205 -10.93 -11.60 15.22
C SER A 205 -10.61 -10.12 14.95
N SER A 206 -11.53 -9.24 15.29
CA SER A 206 -11.35 -7.79 15.15
C SER A 206 -10.09 -7.24 15.84
N THR A 207 -9.59 -7.91 16.89
CA THR A 207 -8.34 -7.55 17.58
C THR A 207 -7.10 -7.89 16.76
N MET A 208 -7.18 -8.77 15.77
CA MET A 208 -6.03 -9.13 14.92
C MET A 208 -5.69 -8.05 13.89
N TYR A 209 -6.65 -7.18 13.52
CA TYR A 209 -6.36 -6.02 12.66
C TYR A 209 -5.39 -5.04 13.33
N GLU A 210 -5.33 -5.00 14.67
CA GLU A 210 -4.42 -4.11 15.40
C GLU A 210 -2.95 -4.43 15.16
N GLY A 211 -2.60 -5.68 14.91
CA GLY A 211 -1.23 -6.03 14.50
C GLY A 211 -0.97 -5.88 13.01
N GLY A 212 -1.97 -5.48 12.24
CA GLY A 212 -1.87 -5.07 10.84
C GLY A 212 -1.43 -3.62 10.63
N ARG A 213 -0.88 -2.96 11.65
CA ARG A 213 -0.48 -1.56 11.59
C ARG A 213 0.99 -1.35 11.23
N ILE A 214 1.32 -0.16 10.71
CA ILE A 214 2.70 0.24 10.41
C ILE A 214 3.59 0.25 11.67
N SER A 215 3.02 0.54 12.85
CA SER A 215 3.76 0.43 14.12
C SER A 215 4.18 -0.99 14.48
N CYS A 216 3.58 -2.01 13.86
CA CYS A 216 3.86 -3.42 14.11
C CYS A 216 4.85 -4.06 13.12
N THR A 217 5.35 -3.33 12.12
CA THR A 217 6.32 -3.84 11.14
C THR A 217 7.62 -4.31 11.79
N ASN A 218 8.39 -5.15 11.09
CA ASN A 218 9.63 -5.73 11.59
C ASN A 218 10.83 -4.80 11.42
N TYR A 219 10.85 -4.08 10.31
CA TYR A 219 11.94 -3.23 9.88
C TYR A 219 11.43 -1.84 9.53
N MET A 220 12.36 -0.90 9.40
CA MET A 220 12.12 0.46 8.93
C MET A 220 13.26 0.89 8.04
N THR A 221 12.95 1.66 7.00
CA THR A 221 13.95 2.37 6.22
C THR A 221 13.92 3.87 6.52
N LYS A 222 15.10 4.49 6.49
CA LYS A 222 15.26 5.93 6.71
C LYS A 222 16.23 6.49 5.69
N TYR A 223 15.86 7.60 5.05
CA TYR A 223 16.78 8.38 4.23
C TYR A 223 17.54 9.36 5.10
N ASP A 224 18.86 9.37 4.99
CA ASP A 224 19.74 10.36 5.63
C ASP A 224 20.19 11.40 4.59
N PRO A 225 19.77 12.67 4.71
CA PRO A 225 20.13 13.71 3.75
C PRO A 225 21.61 14.08 3.78
N LEU A 226 22.34 13.80 4.87
CA LEU A 226 23.78 14.10 4.97
C LEU A 226 24.62 13.10 4.18
N THR A 227 24.27 11.81 4.28
CA THR A 227 24.98 10.75 3.57
C THR A 227 24.37 10.42 2.20
N GLN A 228 23.17 10.93 1.92
CA GLN A 228 22.36 10.59 0.74
C GLN A 228 22.13 9.09 0.61
N ASP A 229 22.01 8.39 1.75
CA ASP A 229 21.83 6.94 1.79
C ASP A 229 20.53 6.57 2.49
N VAL A 230 19.98 5.43 2.09
CA VAL A 230 18.86 4.79 2.79
C VAL A 230 19.41 3.69 3.69
N THR A 231 19.10 3.77 4.98
CA THR A 231 19.36 2.71 5.94
C THR A 231 18.16 1.76 6.06
N LEU A 232 18.40 0.52 6.49
CA LEU A 232 17.35 -0.46 6.80
C LEU A 232 17.66 -1.12 8.13
N ASP A 233 16.84 -0.80 9.14
CA ASP A 233 17.04 -1.22 10.51
C ASP A 233 15.91 -2.10 11.01
N LYS A 234 16.24 -3.02 11.93
CA LYS A 234 15.23 -3.79 12.66
C LYS A 234 14.60 -2.89 13.72
N LYS A 235 13.27 -2.86 13.81
CA LYS A 235 12.57 -2.16 14.90
C LYS A 235 12.82 -2.89 16.23
N LEU A 236 13.48 -2.21 17.18
CA LEU A 236 13.90 -2.79 18.46
C LEU A 236 12.72 -3.00 19.43
N SER A 237 11.69 -2.16 19.35
CA SER A 237 10.49 -2.24 20.18
C SER A 237 9.24 -2.22 19.32
N LYS A 238 8.25 -3.03 19.69
CA LYS A 238 6.90 -3.01 19.11
C LYS A 238 5.86 -2.82 20.22
N PRO A 239 4.75 -2.12 19.94
CA PRO A 239 3.60 -2.07 20.85
C PRO A 239 3.18 -3.47 21.32
N SER A 240 2.67 -3.58 22.56
CA SER A 240 2.20 -4.85 23.14
C SER A 240 1.17 -5.55 22.27
N LYS A 241 0.23 -4.78 21.70
CA LYS A 241 -0.77 -5.25 20.72
C LYS A 241 -0.18 -5.97 19.51
N CYS A 242 1.07 -5.70 19.16
CA CYS A 242 1.74 -6.37 18.04
C CYS A 242 2.28 -7.76 18.41
N LYS A 243 2.46 -8.08 19.70
CA LYS A 243 3.12 -9.31 20.17
C LYS A 243 2.15 -10.49 20.31
N ASN A 244 0.93 -10.23 20.76
CA ASN A 244 -0.03 -11.27 21.19
C ASN A 244 -0.80 -11.96 20.05
N MET A 245 -0.39 -11.84 18.78
CA MET A 245 -1.20 -12.30 17.65
C MET A 245 -0.78 -13.63 17.02
N PHE A 246 0.37 -14.18 17.41
CA PHE A 246 0.94 -15.38 16.75
C PHE A 246 1.15 -16.55 17.69
N GLU A 247 0.57 -16.52 18.89
CA GLU A 247 0.57 -17.67 19.81
C GLU A 247 -0.51 -18.71 19.44
N SER A 248 -1.38 -18.40 18.47
CA SER A 248 -2.51 -19.23 18.04
C SER A 248 -2.55 -19.52 16.53
N TRP A 249 -1.44 -19.32 15.80
CA TRP A 249 -1.32 -19.57 14.35
C TRP A 249 -0.11 -20.46 14.02
#